data_AF-A0A814HE13-F1
#
_entry.id   AF-A0A814HE13-F1
#
_cell.length_a   1.000
_cell.length_b   1.000
_cell.length_c   1.000
_cell.angle_alpha   90.00
_cell.angle_beta   90.00
_cell.angle_gamma   90.00
#
_symmetry.space_group_name_H-M   'P 1'
#
loop_
_entity.id
_entity.type
_entity.pdbx_description
1 polymer ?
#
loop_
_entity_poly.entity_id
_entity_poly.type
_entity_poly.pdbx_seq_one_letter_code
_entity_poly.pdbx_strand_id
1 'polypeptide(L)'
;MYEIKYEKPGKVVIFSNGIFTNEQTNEILTTKPDIKIIEKVFQNLNFKIETHTDKTSTEVKSIIGELSKNNFKDDSCFICFITGHGTIDSLLASDKNEIKVEEFIDPFKTNVSLHNKPKLFFIDACRGNQTIETSDFSEKKKEQEEELVDKLKKLTLKLNVKEETDLLIGFSSTPGFVSKLDKNGSFYIQTLCKNIERSMNHKDKLDIKDILTLVNKDLSTNKHQVSIAQDTFRKKFYFQKPSIKLSLKEDIIDLSVENDSVVCLKIINESILVSGSEKGIIKIWDLNEKEKPKQTITDNDSITVCCIETCENKPNEICYLACAFFKTENTDKGTIKTGKIKIWILNLKDFKIKEIKYMHEDSVLCLKSLNNYELDSGTKKYALAIGSRDNSFKNFKIWDSENNKILNKTEAIGSRDNSLTNLKIWDLENNKMLKEYNFGSNINCIEMLNSNILAIGCNTGKIIIFNGKKEEKIPQTEQYLSNFFYPVTCILRINKAFFASGYSDQTIKIWNYENETCIAYINTLGGNKGSIQSLQIIGISDELYLVSVNSNHINIWDWKNFILLANFNAIHFNNINCLQIKKPSIIISGSYDGTIKISEITDI
;
A
#
# COMPACT_ATOMS: atom_id res chain seq x y z
N MET A 1 -20.46 5.86 -21.55
CA MET A 1 -19.43 6.48 -20.70
C MET A 1 -18.42 7.19 -21.60
N TYR A 2 -17.79 8.30 -21.19
CA TYR A 2 -16.62 8.83 -21.91
C TYR A 2 -15.41 7.92 -21.67
N GLU A 3 -14.64 7.65 -22.72
CA GLU A 3 -13.39 6.90 -22.60
C GLU A 3 -12.27 7.85 -22.19
N ILE A 4 -11.91 7.82 -20.89
CA ILE A 4 -10.78 8.59 -20.37
C ILE A 4 -9.54 7.69 -20.39
N LYS A 5 -8.58 8.01 -21.26
CA LYS A 5 -7.29 7.32 -21.35
C LYS A 5 -6.37 7.86 -20.28
N TYR A 6 -5.89 7.01 -19.37
CA TYR A 6 -4.98 7.44 -18.30
C TYR A 6 -3.64 7.98 -18.81
N GLU A 7 -3.07 7.43 -19.89
CA GLU A 7 -1.80 7.91 -20.46
C GLU A 7 -1.87 9.34 -20.99
N LYS A 8 -3.04 9.73 -21.50
CA LYS A 8 -3.35 11.06 -22.04
C LYS A 8 -4.75 11.48 -21.59
N PRO A 9 -4.94 11.73 -20.28
CA PRO A 9 -6.27 11.99 -19.73
C PRO A 9 -6.71 13.41 -20.10
N GLY A 10 -5.74 14.31 -20.22
CA GLY A 10 -5.88 15.59 -20.88
C GLY A 10 -5.08 16.68 -20.20
N LYS A 11 -5.53 17.91 -20.39
CA LYS A 11 -4.92 19.11 -19.81
C LYS A 11 -5.81 19.71 -18.73
N VAL A 12 -5.20 20.07 -17.62
CA VAL A 12 -5.79 20.86 -16.53
C VAL A 12 -5.13 22.24 -16.56
N VAL A 13 -5.93 23.29 -16.66
CA VAL A 13 -5.45 24.67 -16.63
C VAL A 13 -5.99 25.34 -15.38
N ILE A 14 -5.15 26.05 -14.63
CA ILE A 14 -5.53 26.74 -13.41
C ILE A 14 -5.26 28.22 -13.59
N PHE A 15 -6.32 29.04 -13.56
CA PHE A 15 -6.22 30.49 -13.40
C PHE A 15 -6.50 30.83 -11.94
N SER A 16 -5.52 31.44 -11.27
CA SER A 16 -5.62 31.80 -9.85
C SER A 16 -5.19 33.25 -9.64
N ASN A 17 -6.16 34.15 -9.48
CA ASN A 17 -5.90 35.56 -9.20
C ASN A 17 -6.43 35.90 -7.81
N GLY A 18 -5.57 36.08 -6.81
CA GLY A 18 -6.11 36.28 -5.46
C GLY A 18 -5.12 36.40 -4.31
N ILE A 19 -5.08 37.61 -3.75
CA ILE A 19 -4.90 37.86 -2.32
C ILE A 19 -6.27 38.29 -1.79
N PHE A 20 -6.78 37.61 -0.77
CA PHE A 20 -8.05 37.89 -0.10
C PHE A 20 -7.74 38.53 1.25
N THR A 21 -8.49 39.57 1.62
CA THR A 21 -8.42 40.14 2.97
C THR A 21 -9.69 39.75 3.69
N ASN A 22 -9.57 39.03 4.81
CA ASN A 22 -10.70 38.75 5.67
C ASN A 22 -11.09 40.04 6.39
N GLU A 23 -12.27 40.60 6.07
CA GLU A 23 -12.73 41.87 6.64
C GLU A 23 -12.96 41.81 8.16
N GLN A 24 -13.16 40.62 8.74
CA GLN A 24 -13.38 40.45 10.18
C GLN A 24 -12.08 40.30 10.97
N THR A 25 -11.05 39.68 10.39
CA THR A 25 -9.79 39.36 11.08
C THR A 25 -8.58 40.15 10.57
N ASN A 26 -8.73 40.93 9.50
CA ASN A 26 -7.65 41.54 8.72
C ASN A 26 -6.56 40.56 8.25
N GLU A 27 -6.84 39.25 8.27
CA GLU A 27 -5.90 38.24 7.78
C GLU A 27 -5.88 38.22 6.26
N ILE A 28 -4.67 38.11 5.71
CA ILE A 28 -4.44 37.93 4.28
C ILE A 28 -4.53 36.43 3.96
N LEU A 29 -5.59 36.03 3.29
CA LEU A 29 -5.79 34.67 2.76
C LEU A 29 -5.40 34.62 1.27
N THR A 30 -5.05 33.45 0.75
CA THR A 30 -4.59 33.29 -0.64
C THR A 30 -5.17 32.03 -1.26
N THR A 31 -5.28 31.97 -2.58
CA THR A 31 -5.65 30.76 -3.34
C THR A 31 -4.48 29.80 -3.55
N LYS A 32 -3.28 30.08 -3.00
CA LYS A 32 -2.13 29.16 -3.10
C LYS A 32 -2.42 27.75 -2.59
N PRO A 33 -3.17 27.54 -1.49
CA PRO A 33 -3.58 26.21 -1.06
C PRO A 33 -4.46 25.49 -2.09
N ASP A 34 -5.33 26.21 -2.80
CA ASP A 34 -6.20 25.66 -3.84
C ASP A 34 -5.38 25.13 -5.03
N ILE A 35 -4.39 25.90 -5.48
CA ILE A 35 -3.46 25.45 -6.53
C ILE A 35 -2.79 24.13 -6.11
N LYS A 36 -2.25 24.06 -4.89
CA LYS A 36 -1.53 22.87 -4.41
C LYS A 36 -2.41 21.63 -4.37
N ILE A 37 -3.66 21.75 -3.91
CA ILE A 37 -4.55 20.59 -3.83
C ILE A 37 -5.03 20.17 -5.22
N ILE A 38 -5.32 21.10 -6.14
CA ILE A 38 -5.65 20.79 -7.53
C ILE A 38 -4.47 20.08 -8.19
N GLU A 39 -3.27 20.64 -8.12
CA GLU A 39 -2.05 20.04 -8.68
C GLU A 39 -1.85 18.61 -8.15
N LYS A 40 -1.91 18.41 -6.83
CA LYS A 40 -1.78 17.09 -6.22
C LYS A 40 -2.79 16.08 -6.79
N VAL A 41 -4.08 16.42 -6.82
CA VAL A 41 -5.14 15.49 -7.25
C VAL A 41 -5.00 15.16 -8.74
N PHE A 42 -4.74 16.15 -9.58
CA PHE A 42 -4.71 15.96 -11.03
C PHE A 42 -3.36 15.40 -11.53
N GLN A 43 -2.25 15.59 -10.80
CA GLN A 43 -1.00 14.85 -11.01
C GLN A 43 -1.20 13.36 -10.75
N ASN A 44 -1.90 12.99 -9.67
CA ASN A 44 -2.23 11.60 -9.35
C ASN A 44 -3.16 10.93 -10.39
N LEU A 45 -3.85 11.74 -11.20
CA LEU A 45 -4.67 11.32 -12.33
C LEU A 45 -3.93 11.43 -13.67
N ASN A 46 -2.63 11.73 -13.66
CA ASN A 46 -1.74 11.87 -14.81
C ASN A 46 -2.14 12.96 -15.83
N PHE A 47 -2.81 14.02 -15.36
CA PHE A 47 -3.10 15.19 -16.19
C PHE A 47 -1.86 16.07 -16.36
N LYS A 48 -1.74 16.68 -17.54
CA LYS A 48 -0.78 17.77 -17.77
C LYS A 48 -1.36 19.03 -17.16
N ILE A 49 -0.67 19.61 -16.19
CA ILE A 49 -1.14 20.80 -15.47
C ILE A 49 -0.38 22.04 -15.91
N GLU A 50 -1.11 23.12 -16.16
CA GLU A 50 -0.57 24.45 -16.44
C GLU A 50 -1.24 25.48 -15.52
N THR A 51 -0.42 26.19 -14.74
CA THR A 51 -0.88 27.11 -13.69
C THR A 51 -0.50 28.55 -14.04
N HIS A 52 -1.46 29.47 -13.96
CA HIS A 52 -1.29 30.90 -14.20
C HIS A 52 -1.80 31.69 -13.00
N THR A 53 -0.90 32.42 -12.34
CA THR A 53 -1.20 33.20 -11.13
C THR A 53 -1.09 34.70 -11.36
N ASP A 54 -2.02 35.45 -10.78
CA ASP A 54 -2.05 36.92 -10.72
C ASP A 54 -1.85 37.62 -12.08
N LYS A 55 -2.50 37.08 -13.11
CA LYS A 55 -2.43 37.58 -14.50
C LYS A 55 -3.38 38.74 -14.74
N THR A 56 -2.94 39.71 -15.54
CA THR A 56 -3.77 40.83 -16.00
C THR A 56 -4.85 40.34 -16.97
N SER A 57 -5.90 41.13 -17.16
CA SER A 57 -6.99 40.75 -18.06
C SER A 57 -6.54 40.49 -19.50
N THR A 58 -5.56 41.25 -19.98
CA THR A 58 -4.97 41.07 -21.32
C THR A 58 -4.11 39.80 -21.40
N GLU A 59 -3.30 39.51 -20.39
CA GLU A 59 -2.55 38.25 -20.32
C GLU A 59 -3.47 37.03 -20.29
N VAL A 60 -4.50 37.04 -19.44
CA VAL A 60 -5.46 35.93 -19.34
C VAL A 60 -6.14 35.68 -20.69
N LYS A 61 -6.61 36.75 -21.38
CA LYS A 61 -7.21 36.63 -22.72
C LYS A 61 -6.24 36.09 -23.75
N SER A 62 -4.97 36.51 -23.71
CA SER A 62 -3.92 35.99 -24.60
C SER A 62 -3.69 34.50 -24.37
N ILE A 63 -3.53 34.09 -23.10
CA ILE A 63 -3.31 32.70 -22.70
C ILE A 63 -4.49 31.83 -23.13
N ILE A 64 -5.74 32.25 -22.89
CA ILE A 64 -6.93 31.52 -23.35
C ILE A 64 -6.94 31.40 -24.89
N GLY A 65 -6.60 32.48 -25.59
CA GLY A 65 -6.50 32.51 -27.05
C GLY A 65 -5.43 31.56 -27.62
N GLU A 66 -4.34 31.35 -26.90
CA GLU A 66 -3.29 30.39 -27.25
C GLU A 66 -3.70 28.96 -26.89
N LEU A 67 -4.18 28.74 -25.67
CA LEU A 67 -4.61 27.42 -25.19
C LEU A 67 -5.75 26.83 -26.03
N SER A 68 -6.70 27.67 -26.45
CA SER A 68 -7.81 27.25 -27.31
C SER A 68 -7.38 26.84 -28.72
N LYS A 69 -6.15 27.17 -29.15
CA LYS A 69 -5.57 26.73 -30.43
C LYS A 69 -4.75 25.44 -30.30
N ASN A 70 -4.53 24.94 -29.09
CA ASN A 70 -3.80 23.69 -28.90
C ASN A 70 -4.53 22.50 -29.53
N ASN A 71 -3.75 21.49 -29.93
CA ASN A 71 -4.27 20.24 -30.45
C ASN A 71 -4.46 19.22 -29.31
N PHE A 72 -5.71 18.90 -29.00
CA PHE A 72 -6.13 17.95 -27.98
C PHE A 72 -6.54 16.60 -28.57
N LYS A 73 -6.14 16.26 -29.81
CA LYS A 73 -6.59 15.03 -30.50
C LYS A 73 -6.34 13.75 -29.68
N ASP A 74 -5.21 13.69 -28.98
CA ASP A 74 -4.86 12.52 -28.16
C ASP A 74 -5.34 12.62 -26.71
N ASP A 75 -5.73 13.82 -26.25
CA ASP A 75 -6.23 14.06 -24.91
C ASP A 75 -7.67 13.57 -24.78
N SER A 76 -8.06 13.07 -23.61
CA SER A 76 -9.41 12.54 -23.40
C SER A 76 -10.42 13.61 -23.01
N CYS A 77 -9.96 14.65 -22.30
CA CYS A 77 -10.81 15.76 -21.84
C CYS A 77 -10.01 17.05 -21.62
N PHE A 78 -10.72 18.13 -21.36
CA PHE A 78 -10.14 19.40 -20.95
C PHE A 78 -10.77 19.88 -19.64
N ILE A 79 -9.95 20.33 -18.70
CA ILE A 79 -10.40 20.80 -17.39
C ILE A 79 -9.79 22.16 -17.11
N CYS A 80 -10.61 23.11 -16.65
CA CYS A 80 -10.17 24.45 -16.29
C CYS A 80 -10.68 24.83 -14.90
N PHE A 81 -9.78 25.29 -14.04
CA PHE A 81 -10.08 25.86 -12.74
C PHE A 81 -9.90 27.38 -12.81
N ILE A 82 -10.90 28.11 -12.36
CA ILE A 82 -10.90 29.57 -12.29
C ILE A 82 -11.14 29.93 -10.84
N THR A 83 -10.10 30.42 -10.16
CA THR A 83 -10.12 30.69 -8.71
C THR A 83 -9.71 32.14 -8.44
N GLY A 84 -10.46 32.85 -7.61
CA GLY A 84 -10.14 34.24 -7.28
C GLY A 84 -11.32 35.07 -6.81
N HIS A 85 -11.11 36.38 -6.74
CA HIS A 85 -12.23 37.32 -6.57
C HIS A 85 -13.04 37.41 -7.85
N GLY A 86 -14.33 37.65 -7.72
CA GLY A 86 -15.21 37.86 -8.86
C GLY A 86 -16.50 38.53 -8.47
N THR A 87 -17.25 38.91 -9.49
CA THR A 87 -18.65 39.34 -9.36
C THR A 87 -19.54 38.29 -10.02
N ILE A 88 -20.79 38.62 -10.35
CA ILE A 88 -21.71 37.67 -10.98
C ILE A 88 -21.10 37.19 -12.31
N ASP A 89 -20.71 35.92 -12.34
CA ASP A 89 -20.19 35.22 -13.52
C ASP A 89 -18.93 35.84 -14.16
N SER A 90 -18.06 36.40 -13.32
CA SER A 90 -16.78 36.97 -13.74
C SER A 90 -15.63 36.62 -12.78
N LEU A 91 -14.40 36.74 -13.28
CA LEU A 91 -13.17 36.74 -12.48
C LEU A 91 -12.56 38.15 -12.54
N LEU A 92 -12.10 38.66 -11.40
CA LEU A 92 -11.28 39.86 -11.34
C LEU A 92 -9.81 39.50 -11.61
N ALA A 93 -9.23 40.15 -12.62
CA ALA A 93 -7.81 40.04 -12.93
C ALA A 93 -6.93 40.92 -12.03
N SER A 94 -5.60 40.76 -12.09
CA SER A 94 -4.67 41.51 -11.23
C SER A 94 -4.66 43.03 -11.51
N ASP A 95 -5.10 43.44 -12.70
CA ASP A 95 -5.36 44.82 -13.11
C ASP A 95 -6.76 45.33 -12.69
N LYS A 96 -7.50 44.55 -11.89
CA LYS A 96 -8.87 44.82 -11.41
C LYS A 96 -9.95 44.87 -12.51
N ASN A 97 -9.61 44.47 -13.73
CA ASN A 97 -10.58 44.34 -14.80
C ASN A 97 -11.31 43.00 -14.69
N GLU A 98 -12.61 43.00 -14.97
CA GLU A 98 -13.43 41.78 -14.98
C GLU A 98 -13.27 41.02 -16.30
N ILE A 99 -13.20 39.69 -16.18
CA ILE A 99 -13.24 38.75 -17.30
C ILE A 99 -14.46 37.86 -17.11
N LYS A 100 -15.37 37.85 -18.08
CA LYS A 100 -16.58 37.03 -17.98
C LYS A 100 -16.23 35.55 -18.09
N VAL A 101 -16.96 34.70 -17.38
CA VAL A 101 -16.84 33.24 -17.47
C VAL A 101 -16.98 32.75 -18.92
N GLU A 102 -17.86 33.36 -19.72
CA GLU A 102 -18.04 33.05 -21.15
C GLU A 102 -16.74 33.24 -21.95
N GLU A 103 -15.93 34.26 -21.63
CA GLU A 103 -14.66 34.53 -22.30
C GLU A 103 -13.62 33.42 -22.04
N PHE A 104 -13.73 32.68 -20.93
CA PHE A 104 -12.91 31.50 -20.68
C PHE A 104 -13.41 30.27 -21.45
N ILE A 105 -14.72 30.14 -21.64
CA ILE A 105 -15.34 28.89 -22.12
C ILE A 105 -15.47 28.89 -23.64
N ASP A 106 -15.95 29.98 -24.22
CA ASP A 106 -16.33 30.06 -25.64
C ASP A 106 -15.20 29.67 -26.60
N PRO A 107 -13.94 30.09 -26.39
CA PRO A 107 -12.83 29.68 -27.26
C PRO A 107 -12.63 28.15 -27.35
N PHE A 108 -12.97 27.40 -26.29
CA PHE A 108 -12.84 25.94 -26.28
C PHE A 108 -14.07 25.21 -26.86
N LYS A 109 -15.21 25.89 -27.02
CA LYS A 109 -16.39 25.33 -27.71
C LYS A 109 -16.12 25.14 -29.20
N THR A 110 -15.32 26.04 -29.80
CA THR A 110 -14.98 26.03 -31.23
C THR A 110 -13.73 25.21 -31.57
N ASN A 111 -13.04 24.63 -30.57
CA ASN A 111 -11.86 23.81 -30.83
C ASN A 111 -12.26 22.44 -31.40
N VAL A 112 -11.90 22.21 -32.67
CA VAL A 112 -12.24 20.98 -33.43
C VAL A 112 -11.67 19.71 -32.81
N SER A 113 -10.51 19.77 -32.16
CA SER A 113 -9.86 18.60 -31.53
C SER A 113 -10.51 18.17 -30.21
N LEU A 114 -11.34 19.03 -29.62
CA LEU A 114 -12.17 18.77 -28.45
C LEU A 114 -13.62 18.38 -28.81
N HIS A 115 -13.95 18.20 -30.09
CA HIS A 115 -15.29 17.75 -30.48
C HIS A 115 -15.62 16.39 -29.87
N ASN A 116 -16.83 16.23 -29.32
CA ASN A 116 -17.29 15.04 -28.59
C ASN A 116 -16.43 14.64 -27.36
N LYS A 117 -15.59 15.54 -26.85
CA LYS A 117 -14.80 15.34 -25.63
C LYS A 117 -15.31 16.21 -24.49
N PRO A 118 -15.35 15.69 -23.26
CA PRO A 118 -15.85 16.44 -22.11
C PRO A 118 -14.93 17.63 -21.78
N LYS A 119 -15.57 18.77 -21.53
CA LYS A 119 -14.94 20.02 -21.10
C LYS A 119 -15.51 20.39 -19.74
N LEU A 120 -14.67 20.47 -18.71
CA LEU A 120 -15.08 20.75 -17.34
C LEU A 120 -14.51 22.10 -16.91
N PHE A 121 -15.35 23.00 -16.44
CA PHE A 121 -14.95 24.28 -15.88
C PHE A 121 -15.42 24.37 -14.44
N PHE A 122 -14.49 24.54 -13.51
CA PHE A 122 -14.78 24.73 -12.10
C PHE A 122 -14.45 26.16 -11.71
N ILE A 123 -15.48 26.91 -11.33
CA ILE A 123 -15.41 28.34 -11.08
C ILE A 123 -15.60 28.57 -9.59
N ASP A 124 -14.53 29.01 -8.96
CA ASP A 124 -14.54 29.47 -7.59
C ASP A 124 -14.27 30.97 -7.54
N ALA A 125 -15.35 31.72 -7.68
CA ALA A 125 -15.39 33.16 -7.52
C ALA A 125 -16.73 33.55 -6.87
N CYS A 126 -16.74 34.65 -6.11
CA CYS A 126 -17.97 35.18 -5.55
C CYS A 126 -18.95 35.52 -6.67
N ARG A 127 -20.24 35.16 -6.51
CA ARG A 127 -21.29 35.48 -7.49
C ARG A 127 -22.28 36.52 -6.96
N GLY A 128 -21.84 37.31 -6.00
CA GLY A 128 -22.62 38.33 -5.29
C GLY A 128 -22.12 38.51 -3.87
N ASN A 129 -22.89 39.24 -3.05
CA ASN A 129 -22.47 39.71 -1.71
C ASN A 129 -23.30 39.10 -0.57
N GLN A 130 -24.21 38.15 -0.84
CA GLN A 130 -25.06 37.55 0.19
C GLN A 130 -24.37 36.37 0.88
N THR A 131 -24.47 36.30 2.21
CA THR A 131 -24.08 35.15 3.04
C THR A 131 -25.31 34.31 3.37
N ILE A 132 -25.17 32.98 3.41
CA ILE A 132 -26.23 32.09 3.90
C ILE A 132 -26.17 32.11 5.44
N GLU A 133 -27.03 32.91 6.08
CA GLU A 133 -27.26 32.84 7.53
C GLU A 133 -28.44 31.89 7.82
N THR A 134 -28.24 30.97 8.76
CA THR A 134 -29.29 30.12 9.31
C THR A 134 -30.08 30.92 10.35
N SER A 135 -31.00 31.77 9.89
CA SER A 135 -32.08 32.29 10.72
C SER A 135 -33.41 31.81 10.19
N ASP A 136 -34.29 31.45 11.13
CA ASP A 136 -35.54 30.72 10.95
C ASP A 136 -36.30 31.06 9.66
N PHE A 137 -36.73 30.02 8.94
CA PHE A 137 -37.74 30.09 7.90
C PHE A 137 -39.06 30.59 8.50
N SER A 138 -39.15 31.89 8.73
CA SER A 138 -40.42 32.58 8.89
C SER A 138 -41.07 32.71 7.52
N GLU A 139 -42.33 32.29 7.43
CA GLU A 139 -43.15 32.31 6.22
C GLU A 139 -43.13 33.70 5.56
N LYS A 140 -42.28 33.88 4.54
CA LYS A 140 -42.34 35.06 3.69
C LYS A 140 -43.46 34.90 2.67
N LYS A 141 -44.20 35.98 2.41
CA LYS A 141 -45.34 36.02 1.49
C LYS A 141 -44.91 35.63 0.07
N LYS A 142 -45.72 34.81 -0.62
CA LYS A 142 -45.49 34.29 -2.00
C LYS A 142 -45.06 35.35 -3.03
N GLU A 143 -45.54 36.59 -2.93
CA GLU A 143 -45.19 37.67 -3.86
C GLU A 143 -43.70 38.08 -3.78
N GLN A 144 -43.08 38.01 -2.59
CA GLN A 144 -41.65 38.30 -2.43
C GLN A 144 -40.76 37.16 -2.94
N GLU A 145 -41.25 35.92 -2.90
CA GLU A 145 -40.54 34.76 -3.46
C GLU A 145 -40.51 34.79 -4.99
N GLU A 146 -41.63 35.13 -5.64
CA GLU A 146 -41.68 35.24 -7.11
C GLU A 146 -40.75 36.33 -7.66
N GLU A 147 -40.71 37.50 -7.00
CA GLU A 147 -39.79 38.58 -7.38
C GLU A 147 -38.32 38.19 -7.17
N LEU A 148 -37.99 37.48 -6.08
CA LEU A 148 -36.66 36.93 -5.85
C LEU A 148 -36.29 35.88 -6.91
N VAL A 149 -37.21 34.98 -7.25
CA VAL A 149 -37.00 33.92 -8.25
C VAL A 149 -36.74 34.53 -9.62
N ASP A 150 -37.49 35.55 -10.04
CA ASP A 150 -37.26 36.22 -11.33
C ASP A 150 -35.97 37.04 -11.34
N LYS A 151 -35.57 37.62 -10.21
CA LYS A 151 -34.26 38.26 -10.04
C LYS A 151 -33.12 37.24 -10.12
N LEU A 152 -33.26 36.08 -9.50
CA LEU A 152 -32.28 34.98 -9.56
C LEU A 152 -32.20 34.33 -10.95
N LYS A 153 -33.33 34.20 -11.67
CA LYS A 153 -33.34 33.75 -13.08
C LYS A 153 -32.58 34.72 -13.99
N LYS A 154 -32.63 36.03 -13.75
CA LYS A 154 -31.83 37.03 -14.50
C LYS A 154 -30.33 36.92 -14.20
N LEU A 155 -29.97 36.49 -12.99
CA LEU A 155 -28.58 36.30 -12.54
C LEU A 155 -28.00 34.92 -12.93
N THR A 156 -28.80 34.07 -13.57
CA THR A 156 -28.35 32.75 -14.01
C THR A 156 -27.68 32.87 -15.38
N LEU A 157 -26.41 32.50 -15.47
CA LEU A 157 -25.67 32.38 -16.74
C LEU A 157 -26.50 31.64 -17.78
N LYS A 158 -26.86 32.32 -18.88
CA LYS A 158 -27.56 31.72 -20.01
C LYS A 158 -26.53 31.21 -21.01
N LEU A 159 -26.13 29.95 -20.87
CA LEU A 159 -25.27 29.33 -21.86
C LEU A 159 -25.98 29.30 -23.22
N ASN A 160 -25.41 29.99 -24.21
CA ASN A 160 -25.84 29.87 -25.59
C ASN A 160 -25.31 28.55 -26.16
N VAL A 161 -25.95 27.44 -25.75
CA VAL A 161 -25.54 26.08 -26.14
C VAL A 161 -26.18 25.77 -27.49
N LYS A 162 -25.44 25.99 -28.58
CA LYS A 162 -25.73 25.25 -29.82
C LYS A 162 -25.51 23.75 -29.52
N GLU A 163 -26.40 22.90 -30.04
CA GLU A 163 -26.76 21.55 -29.58
C GLU A 163 -25.65 20.46 -29.47
N GLU A 164 -24.35 20.78 -29.47
CA GLU A 164 -23.29 19.78 -29.71
C GLU A 164 -22.09 19.81 -28.74
N THR A 165 -22.14 20.56 -27.64
CA THR A 165 -20.97 20.65 -26.74
C THR A 165 -21.12 19.77 -25.49
N ASP A 166 -20.21 18.82 -25.26
CA ASP A 166 -20.07 18.09 -23.99
C ASP A 166 -19.39 18.99 -22.94
N LEU A 167 -20.17 19.83 -22.27
CA LEU A 167 -19.69 20.86 -21.34
C LEU A 167 -20.29 20.66 -19.93
N LEU A 168 -19.46 20.86 -18.91
CA LEU A 168 -19.89 20.93 -17.51
C LEU A 168 -19.26 22.16 -16.86
N ILE A 169 -20.07 22.91 -16.13
CA ILE A 169 -19.65 24.09 -15.38
C ILE A 169 -20.11 23.93 -13.94
N GLY A 170 -19.17 23.90 -12.99
CA GLY A 170 -19.45 23.87 -11.56
C GLY A 170 -19.05 25.18 -10.90
N PHE A 171 -20.02 25.89 -10.33
CA PHE A 171 -19.81 27.12 -9.57
C PHE A 171 -19.78 26.84 -8.08
N SER A 172 -18.85 27.48 -7.36
CA SER A 172 -18.72 27.33 -5.91
C SER A 172 -19.90 27.84 -5.10
N SER A 173 -20.69 28.76 -5.67
CA SER A 173 -21.87 29.38 -5.04
C SER A 173 -23.04 29.53 -6.01
N THR A 174 -24.25 29.58 -5.47
CA THR A 174 -25.46 29.99 -6.21
C THR A 174 -25.40 31.50 -6.55
N PRO A 175 -26.01 31.95 -7.66
CA PRO A 175 -26.02 33.37 -8.01
C PRO A 175 -26.50 34.26 -6.85
N GLY A 176 -25.80 35.35 -6.58
CA GLY A 176 -26.08 36.27 -5.47
C GLY A 176 -25.28 36.00 -4.19
N PHE A 177 -24.66 34.83 -4.04
CA PHE A 177 -23.99 34.41 -2.80
C PHE A 177 -22.45 34.44 -2.89
N VAL A 178 -21.79 34.58 -1.74
CA VAL A 178 -20.32 34.57 -1.61
C VAL A 178 -19.75 33.15 -1.60
N SER A 179 -18.53 32.97 -2.11
CA SER A 179 -17.73 31.77 -1.87
C SER A 179 -16.90 31.95 -0.59
N LYS A 180 -16.75 30.89 0.21
CA LYS A 180 -16.05 30.93 1.50
C LYS A 180 -14.64 30.34 1.42
N LEU A 181 -13.72 30.95 2.15
CA LEU A 181 -12.28 30.67 2.17
C LEU A 181 -11.80 30.51 3.62
N ASP A 182 -10.86 29.59 3.87
CA ASP A 182 -10.07 29.53 5.10
C ASP A 182 -8.57 29.47 4.82
N LYS A 183 -7.76 29.26 5.87
CA LYS A 183 -6.30 29.12 5.77
C LYS A 183 -5.84 27.97 4.86
N ASN A 184 -6.70 26.99 4.59
CA ASN A 184 -6.43 25.84 3.73
C ASN A 184 -6.96 26.03 2.30
N GLY A 185 -7.49 27.22 1.97
CA GLY A 185 -8.03 27.55 0.65
C GLY A 185 -9.55 27.60 0.63
N SER A 186 -10.13 27.44 -0.55
CA SER A 186 -11.57 27.49 -0.79
C SER A 186 -12.28 26.24 -0.27
N PHE A 187 -13.42 26.44 0.41
CA PHE A 187 -14.23 25.30 0.83
C PHE A 187 -14.69 24.46 -0.36
N TYR A 188 -15.01 25.10 -1.49
CA TYR A 188 -15.44 24.40 -2.69
C TYR A 188 -14.32 23.58 -3.31
N ILE A 189 -13.15 24.17 -3.57
CA ILE A 189 -12.02 23.46 -4.18
C ILE A 189 -11.53 22.32 -3.28
N GLN A 190 -11.38 22.57 -1.98
CA GLN A 190 -11.02 21.54 -1.01
C GLN A 190 -12.01 20.36 -1.05
N THR A 191 -13.31 20.66 -1.02
CA THR A 191 -14.35 19.63 -0.99
C THR A 191 -14.47 18.88 -2.31
N LEU A 192 -14.32 19.57 -3.43
CA LEU A 192 -14.32 18.99 -4.77
C LEU A 192 -13.14 18.02 -4.94
N CYS A 193 -11.91 18.48 -4.72
CA CYS A 193 -10.71 17.66 -4.80
C CYS A 193 -10.80 16.43 -3.90
N LYS A 194 -11.27 16.60 -2.66
CA LYS A 194 -11.49 15.49 -1.71
C LYS A 194 -12.50 14.47 -2.21
N ASN A 195 -13.62 14.91 -2.80
CA ASN A 195 -14.63 13.98 -3.30
C ASN A 195 -14.23 13.33 -4.64
N ILE A 196 -13.43 14.00 -5.46
CA ILE A 196 -12.75 13.38 -6.60
C ILE A 196 -11.81 12.27 -6.08
N GLU A 197 -10.97 12.54 -5.08
CA GLU A 197 -10.10 11.52 -4.47
C GLU A 197 -10.88 10.33 -3.91
N ARG A 198 -11.97 10.58 -3.17
CA ARG A 198 -12.85 9.53 -2.65
C ARG A 198 -13.50 8.72 -3.77
N SER A 199 -13.95 9.36 -4.85
CA SER A 199 -14.59 8.67 -5.96
C SER A 199 -13.68 7.65 -6.64
N MET A 200 -12.37 7.90 -6.65
CA MET A 200 -11.38 6.98 -7.21
C MET A 200 -11.22 5.69 -6.40
N ASN A 201 -11.50 5.74 -5.10
CA ASN A 201 -11.33 4.61 -4.17
C ASN A 201 -12.69 4.01 -3.75
N HIS A 202 -13.79 4.49 -4.32
CA HIS A 202 -15.13 4.03 -3.98
C HIS A 202 -15.42 2.68 -4.65
N LYS A 203 -16.11 1.77 -3.95
CA LYS A 203 -16.44 0.43 -4.47
C LYS A 203 -17.27 0.51 -5.75
N ASP A 204 -18.21 1.45 -5.77
CA ASP A 204 -18.97 1.81 -6.96
C ASP A 204 -18.29 2.99 -7.67
N LYS A 205 -18.10 2.89 -8.98
CA LYS A 205 -17.61 4.02 -9.78
C LYS A 205 -18.62 5.15 -9.72
N LEU A 206 -18.23 6.32 -9.21
CA LEU A 206 -19.07 7.52 -9.13
C LEU A 206 -18.79 8.41 -10.33
N ASP A 207 -19.84 8.83 -11.05
CA ASP A 207 -19.67 9.79 -12.13
C ASP A 207 -19.58 11.22 -11.60
N ILE A 208 -19.10 12.17 -12.42
CA ILE A 208 -18.90 13.57 -11.99
C ILE A 208 -20.15 14.19 -11.37
N LYS A 209 -21.36 13.83 -11.80
CA LYS A 209 -22.59 14.39 -11.23
C LYS A 209 -22.85 13.84 -9.82
N ASP A 210 -22.53 12.57 -9.60
CA ASP A 210 -22.55 11.96 -8.26
C ASP A 210 -21.54 12.66 -7.34
N ILE A 211 -20.33 12.91 -7.84
CA ILE A 211 -19.28 13.64 -7.11
C ILE A 211 -19.77 15.03 -6.72
N LEU A 212 -20.35 15.80 -7.65
CA LEU A 212 -20.87 17.14 -7.37
C LEU A 212 -22.04 17.13 -6.38
N THR A 213 -22.83 16.07 -6.37
CA THR A 213 -23.88 15.85 -5.35
C THR A 213 -23.27 15.63 -3.97
N LEU A 214 -22.21 14.83 -3.86
CA LEU A 214 -21.46 14.65 -2.61
C LEU A 214 -20.78 15.94 -2.15
N VAL A 215 -20.26 16.75 -3.09
CA VAL A 215 -19.70 18.08 -2.78
C VAL A 215 -20.76 18.97 -2.14
N ASN A 216 -21.97 19.02 -2.71
CA ASN A 216 -23.08 19.77 -2.12
C ASN A 216 -23.49 19.27 -0.74
N LYS A 217 -23.50 17.94 -0.54
CA LYS A 217 -23.75 17.35 0.79
C LYS A 217 -22.69 17.79 1.80
N ASP A 218 -21.42 17.70 1.44
CA ASP A 218 -20.31 18.02 2.34
C ASP A 218 -20.23 19.53 2.66
N LEU A 219 -20.49 20.40 1.68
CA LEU A 219 -20.51 21.86 1.84
C LEU A 219 -21.69 22.34 2.68
N SER A 220 -22.89 21.82 2.43
CA SER A 220 -24.10 22.22 3.17
C SER A 220 -24.01 21.82 4.65
N THR A 221 -23.54 20.61 4.93
CA THR A 221 -23.50 20.06 6.29
C THR A 221 -22.42 20.71 7.16
N ASN A 222 -21.24 21.00 6.61
CA ASN A 222 -20.08 21.40 7.41
C ASN A 222 -19.67 22.87 7.25
N LYS A 223 -20.09 23.53 6.17
CA LYS A 223 -19.52 24.82 5.74
C LYS A 223 -20.56 25.90 5.42
N HIS A 224 -21.86 25.55 5.45
CA HIS A 224 -22.98 26.44 5.12
C HIS A 224 -22.76 27.18 3.78
N GLN A 225 -22.39 26.43 2.75
CA GLN A 225 -22.22 26.89 1.37
C GLN A 225 -22.92 25.89 0.45
N VAL A 226 -23.50 26.38 -0.64
CA VAL A 226 -24.16 25.52 -1.65
C VAL A 226 -23.56 25.85 -3.01
N SER A 227 -23.07 24.81 -3.70
CA SER A 227 -22.53 24.91 -5.04
C SER A 227 -23.61 24.56 -6.09
N ILE A 228 -23.43 25.00 -7.32
CA ILE A 228 -24.36 24.70 -8.41
C ILE A 228 -23.58 24.26 -9.65
N ALA A 229 -24.09 23.23 -10.33
CA ALA A 229 -23.53 22.77 -11.59
C ALA A 229 -24.56 22.88 -12.71
N GLN A 230 -24.06 23.19 -13.91
CA GLN A 230 -24.81 23.19 -15.17
C GLN A 230 -24.04 22.30 -16.15
N ASP A 231 -24.73 21.45 -16.90
CA ASP A 231 -24.07 20.56 -17.85
C ASP A 231 -24.93 20.20 -19.06
N THR A 232 -24.24 19.78 -20.11
CA THR A 232 -24.79 19.25 -21.36
C THR A 232 -24.16 17.90 -21.69
N PHE A 233 -23.67 17.18 -20.67
CA PHE A 233 -22.98 15.90 -20.85
C PHE A 233 -23.94 14.82 -21.37
N ARG A 234 -23.58 14.23 -22.51
CA ARG A 234 -24.35 13.13 -23.12
C ARG A 234 -23.96 11.76 -22.61
N LYS A 235 -22.82 11.65 -21.93
CA LYS A 235 -22.27 10.41 -21.37
C LYS A 235 -21.81 10.64 -19.92
N LYS A 236 -21.78 9.57 -19.13
CA LYS A 236 -21.18 9.59 -17.80
C LYS A 236 -19.66 9.81 -17.88
N PHE A 237 -19.13 10.65 -17.00
CA PHE A 237 -17.70 10.97 -16.87
C PHE A 237 -17.17 10.45 -15.55
N TYR A 238 -16.05 9.73 -15.57
CA TYR A 238 -15.42 9.15 -14.38
C TYR A 238 -13.95 9.51 -14.36
N PHE A 239 -13.44 9.92 -13.19
CA PHE A 239 -12.01 10.00 -12.98
C PHE A 239 -11.44 8.59 -12.83
N GLN A 240 -10.36 8.30 -13.55
CA GLN A 240 -9.74 6.97 -13.57
C GLN A 240 -8.27 7.07 -13.19
N LYS A 241 -7.84 6.19 -12.27
CA LYS A 241 -6.43 5.87 -11.98
C LYS A 241 -5.89 4.91 -13.06
N PRO A 242 -4.55 4.73 -13.19
CA PRO A 242 -4.05 3.69 -14.07
C PRO A 242 -4.57 2.35 -13.57
N SER A 243 -5.20 1.60 -14.46
CA SER A 243 -5.36 0.17 -14.25
C SER A 243 -4.09 -0.46 -14.78
N ILE A 244 -3.05 -0.58 -13.95
CA ILE A 244 -1.89 -1.40 -14.31
C ILE A 244 -2.45 -2.80 -14.56
N LYS A 245 -2.38 -3.25 -15.81
CA LYS A 245 -2.81 -4.58 -16.17
C LYS A 245 -1.60 -5.48 -16.06
N LEU A 246 -1.46 -6.05 -14.88
CA LEU A 246 -0.40 -7.03 -14.66
C LEU A 246 -0.79 -8.36 -15.28
N SER A 247 0.13 -8.93 -16.04
CA SER A 247 0.09 -10.33 -16.43
C SER A 247 1.26 -11.08 -15.83
N LEU A 248 1.04 -12.39 -15.71
CA LEU A 248 2.13 -13.35 -15.65
C LEU A 248 2.53 -13.66 -17.08
N LYS A 249 3.79 -13.41 -17.40
CA LYS A 249 4.41 -14.04 -18.56
C LYS A 249 4.50 -15.53 -18.25
N GLU A 250 4.04 -16.36 -19.19
CA GLU A 250 3.83 -17.81 -19.01
C GLU A 250 4.95 -18.46 -18.18
N ASP A 251 4.55 -19.31 -17.23
CA ASP A 251 5.38 -20.00 -16.23
C ASP A 251 6.76 -20.32 -16.80
N ILE A 252 7.78 -19.58 -16.36
CA ILE A 252 9.05 -19.57 -17.07
C ILE A 252 9.69 -20.94 -16.92
N ILE A 253 9.69 -21.51 -15.70
CA ILE A 253 10.22 -22.84 -15.38
C ILE A 253 9.52 -23.46 -14.16
N ASP A 254 9.18 -24.75 -14.29
CA ASP A 254 8.74 -25.64 -13.21
C ASP A 254 9.92 -26.47 -12.71
N LEU A 255 10.30 -26.31 -11.44
CA LEU A 255 11.26 -27.21 -10.79
C LEU A 255 10.48 -28.24 -9.97
N SER A 256 10.46 -29.49 -10.45
CA SER A 256 9.84 -30.59 -9.71
C SER A 256 10.73 -31.04 -8.56
N VAL A 257 10.18 -31.00 -7.34
CA VAL A 257 10.77 -31.63 -6.16
C VAL A 257 10.13 -33.00 -6.03
N GLU A 258 10.80 -34.03 -6.56
CA GLU A 258 10.43 -35.47 -6.52
C GLU A 258 9.45 -35.85 -5.38
N ASN A 259 8.15 -35.92 -5.67
CA ASN A 259 7.07 -36.34 -4.77
C ASN A 259 7.18 -35.79 -3.33
N ASP A 260 7.59 -34.53 -3.15
CA ASP A 260 7.73 -33.92 -1.84
C ASP A 260 7.34 -32.45 -1.83
N SER A 261 6.53 -32.07 -0.86
CA SER A 261 5.94 -30.74 -0.73
C SER A 261 7.03 -29.69 -0.49
N VAL A 262 6.95 -28.53 -1.15
CA VAL A 262 7.85 -27.40 -0.88
C VAL A 262 7.25 -26.58 0.27
N VAL A 263 8.00 -26.47 1.37
CA VAL A 263 7.53 -25.82 2.61
C VAL A 263 8.09 -24.41 2.74
N CYS A 264 9.38 -24.22 2.46
CA CYS A 264 10.04 -22.92 2.57
C CYS A 264 11.03 -22.68 1.43
N LEU A 265 11.21 -21.40 1.08
CA LEU A 265 12.13 -20.92 0.05
C LEU A 265 12.93 -19.73 0.57
N LYS A 266 14.20 -19.65 0.16
CA LYS A 266 15.06 -18.50 0.43
C LYS A 266 15.96 -18.22 -0.77
N ILE A 267 15.89 -17.00 -1.29
CA ILE A 267 16.85 -16.49 -2.27
C ILE A 267 18.08 -16.03 -1.50
N ILE A 268 19.26 -16.53 -1.86
CA ILE A 268 20.53 -16.06 -1.30
C ILE A 268 20.99 -14.82 -2.07
N ASN A 269 21.05 -14.92 -3.39
CA ASN A 269 21.43 -13.85 -4.30
C ASN A 269 20.70 -14.01 -5.65
N GLU A 270 21.08 -13.22 -6.66
CA GLU A 270 20.43 -13.24 -7.98
C GLU A 270 20.43 -14.62 -8.66
N SER A 271 21.34 -15.54 -8.32
CA SER A 271 21.43 -16.85 -8.97
C SER A 271 21.10 -18.03 -8.05
N ILE A 272 21.12 -17.90 -6.73
CA ILE A 272 21.03 -19.07 -5.84
C ILE A 272 19.72 -19.05 -5.05
N LEU A 273 18.97 -20.15 -5.18
CA LEU A 273 17.74 -20.42 -4.44
C LEU A 273 17.93 -21.66 -3.56
N VAL A 274 17.42 -21.62 -2.34
CA VAL A 274 17.36 -22.78 -1.44
C VAL A 274 15.90 -23.12 -1.17
N SER A 275 15.53 -24.39 -1.28
CA SER A 275 14.21 -24.91 -0.95
C SER A 275 14.28 -25.95 0.15
N GLY A 276 13.34 -25.90 1.10
CA GLY A 276 13.14 -26.91 2.13
C GLY A 276 11.82 -27.65 1.95
N SER A 277 11.81 -28.95 2.23
CA SER A 277 10.66 -29.82 1.98
C SER A 277 10.06 -30.45 3.24
N GLU A 278 8.91 -31.09 3.08
CA GLU A 278 8.19 -31.79 4.16
C GLU A 278 8.93 -33.04 4.67
N LYS A 279 9.72 -33.71 3.82
CA LYS A 279 10.54 -34.87 4.21
C LYS A 279 11.95 -34.52 4.70
N GLY A 280 12.25 -33.23 4.91
CA GLY A 280 13.55 -32.83 5.46
C GLY A 280 14.66 -32.69 4.45
N ILE A 281 14.29 -32.54 3.18
CA ILE A 281 15.23 -32.38 2.08
C ILE A 281 15.44 -30.89 1.87
N ILE A 282 16.72 -30.47 1.85
CA ILE A 282 17.12 -29.13 1.44
C ILE A 282 17.79 -29.25 0.08
N LYS A 283 17.25 -28.55 -0.92
CA LYS A 283 17.83 -28.49 -2.27
C LYS A 283 18.37 -27.08 -2.53
N ILE A 284 19.57 -27.01 -3.08
CA ILE A 284 20.22 -25.76 -3.50
C ILE A 284 20.22 -25.72 -5.02
N TRP A 285 19.64 -24.66 -5.57
CA TRP A 285 19.38 -24.48 -6.99
C TRP A 285 20.22 -23.31 -7.52
N ASP A 286 20.73 -23.49 -8.73
CA ASP A 286 21.24 -22.39 -9.54
C ASP A 286 20.13 -21.98 -10.52
N LEU A 287 19.61 -20.77 -10.36
CA LEU A 287 18.57 -20.18 -11.18
C LEU A 287 19.03 -19.90 -12.61
N ASN A 288 20.34 -19.99 -12.92
CA ASN A 288 20.83 -19.96 -14.29
C ASN A 288 20.85 -21.36 -14.93
N GLU A 289 21.06 -22.40 -14.12
CA GLU A 289 21.13 -23.81 -14.55
C GLU A 289 19.98 -24.62 -13.94
N LYS A 290 18.79 -24.43 -14.53
CA LYS A 290 17.49 -24.80 -13.95
C LYS A 290 17.07 -26.27 -14.16
N GLU A 291 18.02 -27.16 -14.44
CA GLU A 291 17.72 -28.58 -14.75
C GLU A 291 17.68 -29.47 -13.50
N LYS A 292 18.56 -29.21 -12.52
CA LYS A 292 18.70 -30.04 -11.32
C LYS A 292 19.31 -29.26 -10.15
N PRO A 293 19.05 -29.67 -8.91
CA PRO A 293 19.71 -29.06 -7.76
C PRO A 293 21.23 -29.31 -7.83
N LYS A 294 22.01 -28.29 -7.51
CA LYS A 294 23.48 -28.36 -7.40
C LYS A 294 23.92 -29.14 -6.16
N GLN A 295 23.12 -29.08 -5.10
CA GLN A 295 23.30 -29.86 -3.88
C GLN A 295 21.97 -30.29 -3.31
N THR A 296 21.95 -31.47 -2.71
CA THR A 296 20.82 -31.99 -1.94
C THR A 296 21.33 -32.43 -0.58
N ILE A 297 20.75 -31.86 0.48
CA ILE A 297 21.02 -32.22 1.88
C ILE A 297 19.81 -32.99 2.38
N THR A 298 20.05 -34.17 2.93
CA THR A 298 19.01 -35.00 3.53
C THR A 298 19.30 -35.20 5.00
N ASP A 299 18.26 -35.06 5.83
CA ASP A 299 18.30 -35.48 7.22
C ASP A 299 17.40 -36.72 7.36
N ASN A 300 18.00 -37.88 7.67
CA ASN A 300 17.33 -39.18 7.62
C ASN A 300 16.23 -39.37 8.70
N ASP A 301 16.02 -38.38 9.55
CA ASP A 301 15.13 -38.46 10.71
C ASP A 301 13.64 -38.19 10.40
N SER A 302 13.25 -38.08 9.12
CA SER A 302 11.88 -37.77 8.68
C SER A 302 11.32 -36.50 9.32
N ILE A 303 12.05 -35.39 9.15
CA ILE A 303 11.75 -34.13 9.82
C ILE A 303 11.42 -33.06 8.78
N THR A 304 10.35 -32.28 8.95
CA THR A 304 9.99 -31.20 8.02
C THR A 304 10.93 -30.01 8.15
N VAL A 305 11.38 -29.43 7.03
CA VAL A 305 12.10 -28.15 7.02
C VAL A 305 11.10 -26.99 7.10
N CYS A 306 10.95 -26.39 8.28
CA CYS A 306 9.95 -25.35 8.51
C CYS A 306 10.36 -23.98 7.99
N CYS A 307 11.62 -23.60 8.18
CA CYS A 307 12.12 -22.32 7.72
C CYS A 307 13.62 -22.37 7.45
N ILE A 308 14.03 -21.57 6.48
CA ILE A 308 15.41 -21.41 6.05
C ILE A 308 15.74 -19.94 6.13
N GLU A 309 16.85 -19.62 6.80
CA GLU A 309 17.33 -18.26 6.88
C GLU A 309 18.83 -18.21 6.56
N THR A 310 19.22 -17.14 5.87
CA THR A 310 20.55 -16.97 5.32
C THR A 310 21.20 -15.70 5.86
N CYS A 311 22.52 -15.74 5.96
CA CYS A 311 23.32 -14.63 6.39
C CYS A 311 24.64 -14.65 5.63
N GLU A 312 24.89 -13.63 4.81
CA GLU A 312 26.13 -13.51 4.05
C GLU A 312 27.25 -12.96 4.93
N ASN A 313 28.35 -13.71 5.02
CA ASN A 313 29.54 -13.27 5.78
C ASN A 313 30.45 -12.40 4.91
N LYS A 314 30.68 -12.87 3.67
CA LYS A 314 31.41 -12.16 2.62
C LYS A 314 30.54 -12.11 1.38
N PRO A 315 30.28 -10.91 0.82
CA PRO A 315 29.46 -10.77 -0.38
C PRO A 315 29.95 -11.73 -1.47
N ASN A 316 29.06 -12.59 -1.96
CA ASN A 316 29.30 -13.52 -3.07
C ASN A 316 30.39 -14.60 -2.86
N GLU A 317 30.83 -14.88 -1.62
CA GLU A 317 31.77 -15.98 -1.36
C GLU A 317 31.19 -17.05 -0.42
N ILE A 318 30.70 -16.62 0.74
CA ILE A 318 30.29 -17.54 1.80
C ILE A 318 28.96 -17.08 2.41
N CYS A 319 28.02 -18.01 2.47
CA CYS A 319 26.73 -17.84 3.12
C CYS A 319 26.56 -18.83 4.27
N TYR A 320 26.11 -18.36 5.43
CA TYR A 320 25.57 -19.22 6.47
C TYR A 320 24.13 -19.55 6.13
N LEU A 321 23.80 -20.84 6.17
CA LEU A 321 22.47 -21.39 5.93
C LEU A 321 21.98 -22.01 7.23
N ALA A 322 21.01 -21.37 7.90
CA ALA A 322 20.37 -21.92 9.09
C ALA A 322 19.01 -22.49 8.71
N CYS A 323 18.77 -23.77 8.99
CA CYS A 323 17.48 -24.41 8.73
C CYS A 323 16.90 -24.96 10.02
N ALA A 324 15.63 -24.64 10.27
CA ALA A 324 14.86 -25.24 11.35
C ALA A 324 14.10 -26.46 10.83
N PHE A 325 14.15 -27.51 11.62
CA PHE A 325 13.53 -28.79 11.39
C PHE A 325 12.52 -29.06 12.50
N PHE A 326 11.37 -29.61 12.15
CA PHE A 326 10.30 -29.95 13.07
C PHE A 326 9.79 -31.37 12.86
N LYS A 327 9.73 -32.15 13.94
CA LYS A 327 9.21 -33.53 13.94
C LYS A 327 8.01 -33.64 14.86
N THR A 328 6.96 -34.29 14.38
CA THR A 328 5.81 -34.68 15.20
C THR A 328 5.81 -36.20 15.37
N GLU A 329 5.91 -36.68 16.61
CA GLU A 329 5.82 -38.09 16.95
C GLU A 329 4.55 -38.32 17.79
N ASN A 330 3.66 -39.17 17.29
CA ASN A 330 2.52 -39.62 18.08
C ASN A 330 2.97 -40.79 18.96
N THR A 331 2.91 -40.61 20.27
CA THR A 331 3.17 -41.68 21.25
C THR A 331 1.87 -42.04 21.97
N ASP A 332 1.84 -43.20 22.63
CA ASP A 332 0.71 -43.63 23.46
C ASP A 332 0.35 -42.62 24.58
N LYS A 333 1.28 -41.70 24.91
CA LYS A 333 1.12 -40.66 25.93
C LYS A 333 0.78 -39.28 25.36
N GLY A 334 0.54 -39.18 24.07
CA GLY A 334 0.23 -37.94 23.35
C GLY A 334 1.24 -37.60 22.25
N THR A 335 1.02 -36.47 21.60
CA THR A 335 1.85 -35.98 20.50
C THR A 335 3.06 -35.21 21.03
N ILE A 336 4.26 -35.72 20.77
CA ILE A 336 5.53 -35.06 21.08
C ILE A 336 5.98 -34.28 19.85
N LYS A 337 6.35 -33.02 20.06
CA LYS A 337 6.87 -32.13 19.02
C LYS A 337 8.31 -31.77 19.33
N THR A 338 9.24 -32.10 18.44
CA THR A 338 10.67 -31.79 18.63
C THR A 338 11.17 -30.87 17.52
N GLY A 339 12.04 -29.93 17.89
CA GLY A 339 12.70 -29.02 16.95
C GLY A 339 14.21 -29.30 16.89
N LYS A 340 14.80 -29.04 15.73
CA LYS A 340 16.27 -29.03 15.56
C LYS A 340 16.63 -27.85 14.67
N ILE A 341 17.76 -27.19 14.92
CA ILE A 341 18.35 -26.21 14.01
C ILE A 341 19.72 -26.70 13.62
N LYS A 342 19.96 -26.79 12.32
CA LYS A 342 21.26 -27.06 11.75
C LYS A 342 21.75 -25.86 10.96
N ILE A 343 23.05 -25.60 11.04
CA ILE A 343 23.69 -24.51 10.31
C ILE A 343 24.81 -25.06 9.45
N TRP A 344 24.79 -24.68 8.18
CA TRP A 344 25.81 -24.97 7.19
C TRP A 344 26.51 -23.70 6.75
N ILE A 345 27.78 -23.86 6.35
CA ILE A 345 28.49 -22.91 5.53
C ILE A 345 28.36 -23.39 4.08
N LEU A 346 27.80 -22.54 3.22
CA LEU A 346 27.74 -22.73 1.78
C LEU A 346 28.76 -21.83 1.10
N ASN A 347 29.63 -22.42 0.28
CA ASN A 347 30.46 -21.69 -0.66
C ASN A 347 29.63 -21.41 -1.92
N LEU A 348 29.46 -20.12 -2.25
CA LEU A 348 28.58 -19.68 -3.33
C LEU A 348 29.17 -19.90 -4.73
N LYS A 349 30.49 -20.18 -4.84
CA LYS A 349 31.17 -20.38 -6.13
C LYS A 349 31.15 -21.84 -6.58
N ASP A 350 31.35 -22.79 -5.67
CA ASP A 350 31.44 -24.22 -5.98
C ASP A 350 30.31 -25.07 -5.35
N PHE A 351 29.35 -24.41 -4.69
CA PHE A 351 28.24 -25.02 -3.99
C PHE A 351 28.65 -26.03 -2.92
N LYS A 352 29.90 -26.03 -2.45
CA LYS A 352 30.31 -26.92 -1.36
C LYS A 352 29.67 -26.50 -0.05
N ILE A 353 29.17 -27.49 0.68
CA ILE A 353 28.52 -27.31 1.97
C ILE A 353 29.32 -27.98 3.08
N LYS A 354 29.34 -27.34 4.24
CA LYS A 354 29.90 -27.91 5.46
C LYS A 354 28.99 -27.62 6.63
N GLU A 355 28.50 -28.67 7.30
CA GLU A 355 27.77 -28.50 8.56
C GLU A 355 28.75 -28.00 9.64
N ILE A 356 28.34 -26.98 10.37
CA ILE A 356 29.19 -26.36 11.40
C ILE A 356 28.54 -26.28 12.77
N LYS A 357 27.22 -26.42 12.86
CA LYS A 357 26.52 -26.24 14.13
C LYS A 357 25.19 -26.96 14.16
N TYR A 358 24.89 -27.48 15.34
CA TYR A 358 23.69 -28.23 15.66
C TYR A 358 23.11 -27.72 16.98
N MET A 359 21.82 -27.37 17.00
CA MET A 359 21.10 -26.92 18.18
C MET A 359 19.81 -27.75 18.32
N HIS A 360 19.58 -28.27 19.52
CA HIS A 360 18.26 -28.79 19.91
C HIS A 360 17.44 -27.67 20.51
N GLU A 361 16.22 -27.49 20.03
CA GLU A 361 15.25 -26.53 20.54
C GLU A 361 13.87 -27.21 20.57
N ASP A 362 13.05 -26.89 21.55
CA ASP A 362 11.66 -27.33 21.56
C ASP A 362 10.89 -26.57 20.47
N SER A 363 10.28 -27.29 19.52
CA SER A 363 9.41 -26.80 18.45
C SER A 363 9.75 -25.38 17.89
N VAL A 364 10.75 -25.29 17.04
CA VAL A 364 11.12 -24.05 16.33
C VAL A 364 10.07 -23.72 15.26
N LEU A 365 9.52 -22.50 15.32
CA LEU A 365 8.46 -22.05 14.39
C LEU A 365 8.98 -21.06 13.35
N CYS A 366 9.93 -20.20 13.72
CA CYS A 366 10.49 -19.20 12.81
C CYS A 366 11.94 -18.84 13.17
N LEU A 367 12.68 -18.45 12.13
CA LEU A 367 14.05 -17.96 12.20
C LEU A 367 14.14 -16.60 11.51
N LYS A 368 14.96 -15.69 12.06
CA LYS A 368 15.27 -14.42 11.40
C LYS A 368 16.75 -14.04 11.60
N SER A 369 17.46 -13.75 10.52
CA SER A 369 18.84 -13.26 10.61
C SER A 369 18.84 -11.80 11.02
N LEU A 370 19.72 -11.46 11.96
CA LEU A 370 19.88 -10.12 12.51
C LEU A 370 21.29 -9.64 12.12
N ASN A 371 21.38 -9.02 10.94
CA ASN A 371 22.63 -8.45 10.46
C ASN A 371 22.89 -7.11 11.14
N ASN A 372 24.06 -6.94 11.74
CA ASN A 372 24.46 -5.70 12.44
C ASN A 372 23.47 -5.26 13.54
N TYR A 373 22.90 -6.21 14.27
CA TYR A 373 21.93 -5.95 15.34
C TYR A 373 22.63 -5.39 16.58
N GLU A 374 22.14 -4.26 17.09
CA GLU A 374 22.73 -3.63 18.28
C GLU A 374 22.03 -4.09 19.55
N LEU A 375 22.78 -4.71 20.44
CA LEU A 375 22.38 -5.03 21.81
C LEU A 375 23.13 -4.14 22.80
N ASP A 376 22.69 -4.12 24.06
CA ASP A 376 23.41 -3.43 25.14
C ASP A 376 24.88 -3.89 25.29
N SER A 377 25.19 -5.12 24.84
CA SER A 377 26.52 -5.70 24.80
C SER A 377 27.38 -5.32 23.57
N GLY A 378 26.88 -4.42 22.71
CA GLY A 378 27.52 -3.99 21.47
C GLY A 378 26.87 -4.53 20.19
N THR A 379 27.30 -4.01 19.04
CA THR A 379 26.80 -4.40 17.71
C THR A 379 27.30 -5.79 17.32
N LYS A 380 26.38 -6.70 17.00
CA LYS A 380 26.71 -8.06 16.54
C LYS A 380 26.49 -8.15 15.03
N LYS A 381 27.54 -8.57 14.32
CA LYS A 381 27.51 -8.70 12.86
C LYS A 381 26.57 -9.82 12.41
N TYR A 382 26.55 -10.95 13.13
CA TYR A 382 25.83 -12.17 12.75
C TYR A 382 25.06 -12.76 13.95
N ALA A 383 23.78 -12.41 14.08
CA ALA A 383 22.91 -12.99 15.10
C ALA A 383 21.67 -13.65 14.47
N LEU A 384 21.07 -14.61 15.18
CA LEU A 384 19.85 -15.31 14.78
C LEU A 384 18.80 -15.16 15.87
N ALA A 385 17.63 -14.63 15.51
CA ALA A 385 16.44 -14.69 16.34
C ALA A 385 15.69 -16.00 16.07
N ILE A 386 15.27 -16.65 17.14
CA ILE A 386 14.54 -17.92 17.11
C ILE A 386 13.24 -17.74 17.88
N GLY A 387 12.11 -18.02 17.23
CA GLY A 387 10.80 -18.15 17.87
C GLY A 387 10.43 -19.62 18.04
N SER A 388 10.05 -20.02 19.26
CA SER A 388 9.74 -21.41 19.62
C SER A 388 8.37 -21.59 20.30
N ARG A 389 7.92 -22.85 20.38
CA ARG A 389 6.72 -23.29 21.10
C ARG A 389 7.10 -24.29 22.20
N ASP A 390 6.72 -23.98 23.44
CA ASP A 390 6.97 -24.77 24.64
C ASP A 390 8.46 -24.97 24.99
N ASN A 391 8.74 -25.34 26.25
CA ASN A 391 10.07 -25.33 26.86
C ASN A 391 10.34 -26.62 27.66
N SER A 392 9.95 -27.78 27.12
CA SER A 392 9.95 -29.06 27.83
C SER A 392 11.29 -29.81 27.93
N PHE A 393 12.38 -29.40 27.26
CA PHE A 393 13.67 -30.10 27.33
C PHE A 393 14.89 -29.16 27.40
N LYS A 394 15.65 -29.25 28.50
CA LYS A 394 16.94 -28.57 28.70
C LYS A 394 18.13 -29.52 28.61
N ASN A 395 18.25 -30.27 27.51
CA ASN A 395 19.48 -31.03 27.23
C ASN A 395 20.24 -30.38 26.05
N PHE A 396 21.36 -29.73 26.36
CA PHE A 396 22.23 -29.12 25.34
C PHE A 396 23.46 -29.98 25.09
N LYS A 397 23.86 -30.11 23.82
CA LYS A 397 25.22 -30.49 23.44
C LYS A 397 25.91 -29.24 22.90
N ILE A 398 27.02 -28.85 23.51
CA ILE A 398 27.81 -27.68 23.10
C ILE A 398 28.96 -28.19 22.23
N TRP A 399 29.10 -27.61 21.05
CA TRP A 399 30.26 -27.80 20.18
C TRP A 399 31.30 -26.72 20.51
N ASP A 400 32.48 -27.18 20.92
CA ASP A 400 33.66 -26.35 21.16
C ASP A 400 34.37 -26.13 19.83
N SER A 401 34.34 -24.89 19.34
CA SER A 401 34.95 -24.49 18.06
C SER A 401 36.48 -24.48 18.09
N GLU A 402 37.09 -24.30 19.27
CA GLU A 402 38.55 -24.30 19.42
C GLU A 402 39.10 -25.72 19.44
N ASN A 403 38.35 -26.68 20.02
CA ASN A 403 38.82 -28.05 20.22
C ASN A 403 38.10 -29.10 19.34
N ASN A 404 37.14 -28.68 18.52
CA ASN A 404 36.37 -29.51 17.58
C ASN A 404 35.81 -30.80 18.21
N LYS A 405 35.28 -30.69 19.43
CA LYS A 405 34.70 -31.81 20.22
C LYS A 405 33.31 -31.48 20.73
N ILE A 406 32.52 -32.54 20.92
CA ILE A 406 31.18 -32.50 21.54
C ILE A 406 31.33 -32.84 23.02
N LEU A 407 30.97 -31.92 23.90
CA LEU A 407 30.97 -32.15 25.35
C LEU A 407 29.60 -32.75 25.77
N ASN A 408 29.59 -33.89 26.49
CA ASN A 408 28.37 -34.58 26.95
C ASN A 408 28.38 -34.85 28.47
N LYS A 409 27.29 -34.46 29.16
CA LYS A 409 26.43 -35.23 30.10
C LYS A 409 25.76 -34.32 31.14
N THR A 410 24.44 -34.40 31.29
CA THR A 410 23.76 -34.98 32.48
C THR A 410 22.23 -34.91 32.33
N GLU A 411 21.54 -35.80 33.04
CA GLU A 411 20.09 -36.09 33.01
C GLU A 411 19.24 -34.93 33.57
N ALA A 412 18.00 -34.77 33.09
CA ALA A 412 17.04 -33.81 33.62
C ALA A 412 15.62 -34.40 33.76
N ILE A 413 15.02 -34.13 34.92
CA ILE A 413 13.62 -34.40 35.29
C ILE A 413 12.77 -33.22 34.78
N GLY A 414 11.73 -33.49 33.98
CA GLY A 414 10.85 -32.48 33.40
C GLY A 414 9.69 -32.06 34.31
N SER A 415 9.45 -30.75 34.44
CA SER A 415 8.23 -30.18 35.02
C SER A 415 7.17 -29.95 33.92
N ARG A 416 5.91 -30.32 34.18
CA ARG A 416 4.75 -30.15 33.29
C ARG A 416 4.09 -28.78 33.48
N ASP A 417 4.75 -27.69 33.12
CA ASP A 417 4.07 -26.40 32.94
C ASP A 417 4.18 -25.91 31.48
N ASN A 418 3.10 -26.19 30.73
CA ASN A 418 2.93 -25.98 29.28
C ASN A 418 2.43 -24.56 28.92
N SER A 419 3.21 -23.49 29.14
CA SER A 419 2.75 -22.16 28.66
C SER A 419 3.80 -21.07 28.37
N LEU A 420 5.11 -21.36 28.42
CA LEU A 420 6.13 -20.32 28.28
C LEU A 420 6.71 -20.29 26.87
N THR A 421 6.45 -19.20 26.15
CA THR A 421 6.88 -18.92 24.77
C THR A 421 7.96 -17.84 24.75
N ASN A 422 9.12 -18.15 24.18
CA ASN A 422 10.30 -17.29 24.30
C ASN A 422 10.84 -16.84 22.93
N LEU A 423 11.30 -15.60 22.86
CA LEU A 423 12.22 -15.11 21.82
C LEU A 423 13.64 -15.29 22.33
N LYS A 424 14.45 -16.07 21.63
CA LYS A 424 15.88 -16.25 21.93
C LYS A 424 16.72 -15.57 20.87
N ILE A 425 17.70 -14.76 21.31
CA ILE A 425 18.68 -14.12 20.43
C ILE A 425 20.03 -14.81 20.61
N TRP A 426 20.61 -15.29 19.52
CA TRP A 426 21.86 -16.03 19.51
C TRP A 426 22.97 -15.31 18.76
N ASP A 427 24.17 -15.33 19.34
CA ASP A 427 25.42 -15.03 18.66
C ASP A 427 25.86 -16.29 17.89
N LEU A 428 25.87 -16.20 16.56
CA LEU A 428 26.23 -17.33 15.70
C LEU A 428 27.74 -17.60 15.71
N GLU A 429 28.55 -16.54 15.75
CA GLU A 429 30.01 -16.61 15.68
C GLU A 429 30.58 -17.23 16.96
N ASN A 430 30.09 -16.79 18.12
CA ASN A 430 30.58 -17.26 19.43
C ASN A 430 29.74 -18.40 20.02
N ASN A 431 28.77 -18.90 19.26
CA ASN A 431 27.87 -19.97 19.69
C ASN A 431 27.24 -19.76 21.09
N LYS A 432 26.75 -18.54 21.36
CA LYS A 432 26.26 -18.16 22.69
C LYS A 432 24.87 -17.55 22.62
N MET A 433 23.96 -18.03 23.46
CA MET A 433 22.67 -17.35 23.68
C MET A 433 22.93 -16.01 24.37
N LEU A 434 22.51 -14.93 23.74
CA LEU A 434 22.74 -13.57 24.23
C LEU A 434 21.64 -13.14 25.20
N LYS A 435 20.38 -13.32 24.81
CA LYS A 435 19.21 -12.92 25.59
C LYS A 435 18.01 -13.83 25.30
N GLU A 436 17.10 -13.92 26.27
CA GLU A 436 15.83 -14.64 26.19
C GLU A 436 14.72 -13.72 26.73
N TYR A 437 13.64 -13.58 25.98
CA TYR A 437 12.49 -12.75 26.33
C TYR A 437 11.20 -13.57 26.29
N ASN A 438 10.33 -13.39 27.27
CA ASN A 438 9.05 -14.09 27.35
C ASN A 438 7.88 -13.12 27.10
N PHE A 439 7.04 -13.47 26.13
CA PHE A 439 5.91 -12.63 25.71
C PHE A 439 4.54 -13.22 26.05
N GLY A 440 4.48 -14.39 26.72
CA GLY A 440 3.22 -15.02 27.14
C GLY A 440 2.26 -15.40 26.01
N SER A 441 2.75 -15.52 24.77
CA SER A 441 1.97 -15.96 23.61
C SER A 441 2.86 -16.55 22.51
N ASN A 442 2.34 -17.56 21.80
CA ASN A 442 3.09 -18.24 20.73
C ASN A 442 3.51 -17.24 19.64
N ILE A 443 4.80 -17.22 19.33
CA ILE A 443 5.39 -16.41 18.26
C ILE A 443 5.29 -17.19 16.95
N ASN A 444 4.55 -16.65 15.98
CA ASN A 444 4.36 -17.27 14.67
C ASN A 444 5.36 -16.73 13.63
N CYS A 445 5.68 -15.44 13.69
CA CYS A 445 6.55 -14.80 12.71
C CYS A 445 7.32 -13.63 13.33
N ILE A 446 8.51 -13.35 12.78
CA ILE A 446 9.41 -12.28 13.23
C ILE A 446 9.94 -11.56 11.98
N GLU A 447 9.88 -10.23 11.99
CA GLU A 447 10.42 -9.40 10.91
C GLU A 447 11.27 -8.24 11.44
N MET A 448 12.32 -7.89 10.71
CA MET A 448 13.22 -6.80 11.09
C MET A 448 12.75 -5.49 10.44
N LEU A 449 12.27 -4.54 11.25
CA LEU A 449 11.79 -3.25 10.76
C LEU A 449 12.91 -2.25 10.53
N ASN A 450 13.99 -2.34 11.30
CA ASN A 450 15.25 -1.60 11.09
C ASN A 450 16.39 -2.28 11.86
N SER A 451 17.56 -1.66 12.01
CA SER A 451 18.71 -2.31 12.66
C SER A 451 18.47 -2.76 14.11
N ASN A 452 17.48 -2.19 14.82
CA ASN A 452 17.27 -2.42 16.25
C ASN A 452 15.83 -2.83 16.61
N ILE A 453 14.88 -2.68 15.68
CA ILE A 453 13.45 -2.92 15.92
C ILE A 453 12.99 -4.18 15.20
N LEU A 454 12.41 -5.09 15.98
CA LEU A 454 11.72 -6.29 15.53
C LEU A 454 10.21 -6.13 15.63
N ALA A 455 9.49 -6.64 14.66
CA ALA A 455 8.05 -6.88 14.75
C ALA A 455 7.81 -8.37 14.93
N ILE A 456 7.01 -8.73 15.93
CA ILE A 456 6.76 -10.11 16.33
C ILE A 456 5.26 -10.36 16.23
N GLY A 457 4.85 -11.29 15.37
CA GLY A 457 3.45 -11.67 15.20
C GLY A 457 3.09 -12.86 16.08
N CYS A 458 2.03 -12.72 16.87
CA CYS A 458 1.60 -13.73 17.84
C CYS A 458 0.33 -14.47 17.39
N ASN A 459 0.14 -15.66 17.93
CA ASN A 459 -1.06 -16.47 17.68
C ASN A 459 -2.36 -15.84 18.24
N THR A 460 -2.22 -14.88 19.15
CA THR A 460 -3.34 -14.08 19.69
C THR A 460 -3.76 -12.95 18.77
N GLY A 461 -3.16 -12.80 17.58
CA GLY A 461 -3.40 -11.67 16.69
C GLY A 461 -2.67 -10.38 17.08
N LYS A 462 -1.93 -10.39 18.20
CA LYS A 462 -1.13 -9.26 18.65
C LYS A 462 0.17 -9.17 17.84
N ILE A 463 0.60 -7.93 17.58
CA ILE A 463 1.91 -7.62 17.03
C ILE A 463 2.70 -6.89 18.11
N ILE A 464 3.88 -7.39 18.44
CA ILE A 464 4.77 -6.77 19.42
C ILE A 464 5.91 -6.10 18.65
N ILE A 465 6.06 -4.79 18.85
CA ILE A 465 7.24 -4.06 18.40
C ILE A 465 8.26 -4.11 19.53
N PHE A 466 9.45 -4.61 19.23
CA PHE A 466 10.49 -4.87 20.22
C PHE A 466 11.79 -4.16 19.81
N ASN A 467 12.30 -3.30 20.70
CA ASN A 467 13.59 -2.62 20.51
C ASN A 467 14.65 -3.27 21.40
N GLY A 468 15.77 -3.72 20.80
CA GLY A 468 16.84 -4.40 21.53
C GLY A 468 17.54 -3.58 22.62
N LYS A 469 17.42 -2.24 22.59
CA LYS A 469 18.06 -1.29 23.52
C LYS A 469 17.15 -0.76 24.63
N LYS A 470 15.84 -0.90 24.48
CA LYS A 470 14.84 -0.41 25.43
C LYS A 470 13.72 -1.44 25.52
N GLU A 471 13.41 -1.88 26.74
CA GLU A 471 12.22 -2.69 27.03
C GLU A 471 10.92 -1.86 26.89
N GLU A 472 10.78 -1.11 25.80
CA GLU A 472 9.52 -0.44 25.46
C GLU A 472 8.60 -1.50 24.83
N LYS A 473 7.67 -2.00 25.65
CA LYS A 473 6.44 -2.65 25.17
C LYS A 473 5.51 -1.58 24.60
N ILE A 474 4.63 -1.97 23.66
CA ILE A 474 3.43 -1.26 23.09
C ILE A 474 3.71 -0.78 21.64
N PRO A 475 2.77 -0.95 20.66
CA PRO A 475 1.32 -0.68 20.67
C PRO A 475 0.44 -1.92 20.82
N GLN A 476 -0.43 -1.93 21.84
CA GLN A 476 -1.68 -2.70 21.82
C GLN A 476 -2.73 -1.84 21.09
N THR A 477 -2.65 -1.74 19.77
CA THR A 477 -3.65 -1.01 18.98
C THR A 477 -4.87 -1.89 18.75
N GLU A 478 -5.67 -2.02 19.80
CA GLU A 478 -7.03 -2.56 19.76
C GLU A 478 -8.01 -1.43 19.42
N GLN A 479 -8.56 -1.44 18.20
CA GLN A 479 -9.85 -0.80 17.92
C GLN A 479 -10.76 -1.83 17.24
N TYR A 480 -11.81 -2.23 17.95
CA TYR A 480 -12.71 -3.32 17.59
C TYR A 480 -13.92 -2.85 16.78
N LEU A 481 -14.31 -3.68 15.81
CA LEU A 481 -15.72 -3.89 15.40
C LEU A 481 -16.18 -5.36 15.55
N SER A 482 -15.34 -6.30 16.03
CA SER A 482 -15.78 -7.67 16.40
C SER A 482 -14.76 -8.42 17.27
N ASN A 483 -15.24 -9.16 18.28
CA ASN A 483 -14.49 -9.87 19.34
C ASN A 483 -13.67 -11.12 18.90
N PHE A 484 -13.18 -11.20 17.66
CA PHE A 484 -12.43 -12.37 17.20
C PHE A 484 -10.96 -12.02 16.91
N PHE A 485 -10.07 -12.58 17.71
CA PHE A 485 -8.61 -12.45 17.58
C PHE A 485 -8.06 -13.54 16.67
N TYR A 486 -7.64 -13.19 15.47
CA TYR A 486 -7.08 -14.12 14.50
C TYR A 486 -5.54 -14.13 14.54
N PRO A 487 -4.89 -15.30 14.50
CA PRO A 487 -3.43 -15.42 14.45
C PRO A 487 -2.77 -14.54 13.37
N VAL A 488 -1.68 -13.85 13.75
CA VAL A 488 -0.76 -13.24 12.78
C VAL A 488 0.07 -14.35 12.16
N THR A 489 0.07 -14.44 10.84
CA THR A 489 0.73 -15.53 10.10
C THR A 489 2.06 -15.08 9.50
N CYS A 490 2.14 -13.83 9.03
CA CYS A 490 3.36 -13.26 8.47
C CYS A 490 3.43 -11.74 8.68
N ILE A 491 4.66 -11.20 8.70
CA ILE A 491 4.93 -9.76 8.77
C ILE A 491 5.97 -9.44 7.70
N LEU A 492 5.81 -8.28 7.06
CA LEU A 492 6.72 -7.80 6.04
C LEU A 492 7.00 -6.31 6.24
N ARG A 493 8.28 -5.95 6.28
CA ARG A 493 8.69 -4.54 6.16
C ARG A 493 8.47 -4.07 4.71
N ILE A 494 7.68 -3.02 4.53
CA ILE A 494 7.44 -2.41 3.22
C ILE A 494 8.56 -1.42 2.91
N ASN A 495 8.85 -0.51 3.84
CA ASN A 495 9.87 0.52 3.68
C ASN A 495 10.40 1.00 5.04
N LYS A 496 10.96 2.21 5.10
CA LYS A 496 11.49 2.78 6.34
C LYS A 496 10.41 3.09 7.39
N ALA A 497 9.18 3.42 7.02
CA ALA A 497 8.12 3.83 7.94
C ALA A 497 6.97 2.83 8.06
N PHE A 498 6.79 1.95 7.05
CA PHE A 498 5.63 1.09 6.92
C PHE A 498 5.98 -0.40 6.95
N PHE A 499 5.07 -1.18 7.54
CA PHE A 499 5.08 -2.65 7.47
C PHE A 499 3.66 -3.19 7.26
N ALA A 500 3.56 -4.40 6.71
CA ALA A 500 2.33 -5.13 6.53
C ALA A 500 2.30 -6.36 7.45
N SER A 501 1.10 -6.75 7.89
CA SER A 501 0.88 -8.00 8.62
C SER A 501 -0.27 -8.78 8.00
N GLY A 502 -0.04 -10.07 7.75
CA GLY A 502 -1.04 -11.02 7.27
C GLY A 502 -1.64 -11.82 8.43
N TYR A 503 -2.92 -12.15 8.29
CA TYR A 503 -3.69 -12.86 9.31
C TYR A 503 -4.35 -14.13 8.77
N SER A 504 -4.75 -15.00 9.69
CA SER A 504 -5.45 -16.24 9.35
C SER A 504 -6.87 -16.05 8.80
N ASP A 505 -7.48 -14.88 9.00
CA ASP A 505 -8.82 -14.51 8.52
C ASP A 505 -8.83 -13.88 7.13
N GLN A 506 -7.72 -13.98 6.38
CA GLN A 506 -7.54 -13.35 5.07
C GLN A 506 -7.35 -11.82 5.10
N THR A 507 -7.20 -11.23 6.29
CA THR A 507 -6.94 -9.80 6.41
C THR A 507 -5.45 -9.50 6.24
N ILE A 508 -5.16 -8.38 5.59
CA ILE A 508 -3.85 -7.71 5.58
C ILE A 508 -4.03 -6.35 6.25
N LYS A 509 -3.19 -6.01 7.22
CA LYS A 509 -3.16 -4.67 7.82
C LYS A 509 -1.86 -3.96 7.47
N ILE A 510 -1.96 -2.66 7.20
CA ILE A 510 -0.82 -1.78 6.91
C ILE A 510 -0.63 -0.84 8.08
N TRP A 511 0.61 -0.77 8.56
CA TRP A 511 0.99 -0.07 9.78
C TRP A 511 2.03 0.98 9.47
N ASN A 512 1.89 2.15 10.09
CA ASN A 512 2.96 3.10 10.26
C ASN A 512 3.55 2.88 11.66
N TYR A 513 4.77 2.38 11.74
CA TYR A 513 5.40 2.08 13.04
C TYR A 513 6.18 3.26 13.62
N GLU A 514 6.39 4.34 12.86
CA GLU A 514 6.93 5.60 13.39
C GLU A 514 5.89 6.32 14.26
N ASN A 515 4.62 6.27 13.86
CA ASN A 515 3.50 6.88 14.56
C ASN A 515 2.55 5.86 15.22
N GLU A 516 2.96 4.59 15.34
CA GLU A 516 2.22 3.52 16.03
C GLU A 516 0.76 3.30 15.59
N THR A 517 0.44 3.55 14.32
CA THR A 517 -0.96 3.57 13.82
C THR A 517 -1.21 2.54 12.73
N CYS A 518 -2.38 1.89 12.80
CA CYS A 518 -2.93 1.13 11.68
C CYS A 518 -3.56 2.11 10.69
N ILE A 519 -3.05 2.17 9.46
CA ILE A 519 -3.55 3.11 8.45
C ILE A 519 -4.59 2.47 7.52
N ALA A 520 -4.60 1.14 7.40
CA ALA A 520 -5.56 0.45 6.57
C ALA A 520 -5.74 -1.03 6.92
N TYR A 521 -6.92 -1.53 6.59
CA TYR A 521 -7.28 -2.94 6.57
C TYR A 521 -7.72 -3.32 5.15
N ILE A 522 -7.11 -4.37 4.61
CA ILE A 522 -7.37 -4.90 3.28
C ILE A 522 -7.87 -6.33 3.48
N ASN A 523 -9.09 -6.62 3.02
CA ASN A 523 -9.58 -7.99 3.01
C ASN A 523 -9.38 -8.57 1.61
N THR A 524 -8.74 -9.74 1.51
CA THR A 524 -8.61 -10.40 0.20
C THR A 524 -9.99 -10.84 -0.29
N LEU A 525 -10.23 -10.70 -1.61
CA LEU A 525 -11.52 -10.92 -2.27
C LEU A 525 -12.35 -12.05 -1.64
N GLY A 526 -13.50 -11.71 -1.06
CA GLY A 526 -14.33 -12.60 -0.22
C GLY A 526 -14.52 -14.03 -0.73
N GLY A 527 -14.54 -14.98 0.21
CA GLY A 527 -14.63 -16.43 0.00
C GLY A 527 -13.79 -17.19 1.04
N ASN A 528 -13.89 -18.52 1.09
CA ASN A 528 -13.07 -19.37 1.99
C ASN A 528 -11.65 -19.57 1.41
N LYS A 529 -10.86 -18.50 1.20
CA LYS A 529 -9.58 -18.58 0.48
C LYS A 529 -8.33 -18.74 1.37
N GLY A 530 -8.50 -19.29 2.57
CA GLY A 530 -7.40 -19.68 3.47
C GLY A 530 -6.61 -18.51 4.08
N SER A 531 -5.77 -18.79 5.07
CA SER A 531 -4.93 -17.78 5.74
C SER A 531 -3.93 -17.10 4.80
N ILE A 532 -3.53 -15.85 5.10
CA ILE A 532 -2.40 -15.21 4.40
C ILE A 532 -1.11 -15.98 4.73
N GLN A 533 -0.51 -16.66 3.75
CA GLN A 533 0.68 -17.49 3.97
C GLN A 533 1.98 -16.68 3.91
N SER A 534 2.06 -15.74 2.97
CA SER A 534 3.27 -14.94 2.76
C SER A 534 2.93 -13.55 2.24
N LEU A 535 3.77 -12.58 2.62
CA LEU A 535 3.75 -11.21 2.12
C LEU A 535 5.14 -10.88 1.57
N GLN A 536 5.21 -10.23 0.40
CA GLN A 536 6.45 -9.75 -0.21
C GLN A 536 6.27 -8.38 -0.88
N ILE A 537 7.36 -7.67 -1.16
CA ILE A 537 7.35 -6.45 -1.99
C ILE A 537 7.96 -6.77 -3.35
N ILE A 538 7.27 -6.35 -4.41
CA ILE A 538 7.73 -6.47 -5.80
C ILE A 538 7.91 -5.10 -6.44
N GLY A 539 8.93 -4.93 -7.28
CA GLY A 539 9.16 -3.72 -8.07
C GLY A 539 8.66 -3.91 -9.49
N ILE A 540 7.72 -3.07 -9.93
CA ILE A 540 7.18 -3.11 -11.31
C ILE A 540 7.14 -1.66 -11.80
N SER A 541 7.77 -1.39 -12.95
CA SER A 541 7.80 -0.05 -13.58
C SER A 541 8.22 1.06 -12.61
N ASP A 542 9.32 0.84 -11.87
CA ASP A 542 9.89 1.74 -10.84
C ASP A 542 9.02 2.01 -9.60
N GLU A 543 7.86 1.36 -9.48
CA GLU A 543 7.00 1.41 -8.29
C GLU A 543 7.04 0.12 -7.47
N LEU A 544 6.72 0.22 -6.18
CA LEU A 544 6.70 -0.92 -5.25
C LEU A 544 5.28 -1.33 -4.91
N TYR A 545 4.96 -2.59 -5.16
CA TYR A 545 3.66 -3.20 -4.87
C TYR A 545 3.78 -4.27 -3.80
N LEU A 546 2.69 -4.48 -3.07
CA LEU A 546 2.59 -5.53 -2.07
C LEU A 546 2.05 -6.80 -2.73
N VAL A 547 2.75 -7.91 -2.55
CA VAL A 547 2.34 -9.24 -2.97
C VAL A 547 1.85 -9.99 -1.75
N SER A 548 0.70 -10.64 -1.85
CA SER A 548 0.20 -11.54 -0.80
C SER A 548 -0.20 -12.89 -1.37
N VAL A 549 0.05 -13.94 -0.60
CA VAL A 549 -0.36 -15.30 -0.93
C VAL A 549 -1.45 -15.78 0.02
N ASN A 550 -2.53 -16.34 -0.54
CA ASN A 550 -3.55 -17.03 0.24
C ASN A 550 -4.05 -18.26 -0.55
N SER A 551 -3.92 -19.43 0.06
CA SER A 551 -4.12 -20.72 -0.63
C SER A 551 -3.29 -20.81 -1.93
N ASN A 552 -3.93 -20.95 -3.10
CA ASN A 552 -3.28 -20.99 -4.41
C ASN A 552 -3.37 -19.65 -5.17
N HIS A 553 -3.75 -18.57 -4.49
CA HIS A 553 -3.86 -17.25 -5.08
C HIS A 553 -2.63 -16.39 -4.75
N ILE A 554 -2.13 -15.70 -5.77
CA ILE A 554 -1.16 -14.61 -5.62
C ILE A 554 -1.89 -13.31 -5.97
N ASN A 555 -1.95 -12.39 -5.01
CA ASN A 555 -2.54 -11.07 -5.20
C ASN A 555 -1.44 -10.01 -5.24
N ILE A 556 -1.61 -9.00 -6.09
CA ILE A 556 -0.77 -7.82 -6.14
C ILE A 556 -1.61 -6.59 -5.81
N TRP A 557 -1.13 -5.82 -4.85
CA TRP A 557 -1.82 -4.68 -4.28
C TRP A 557 -1.00 -3.41 -4.47
N ASP A 558 -1.70 -2.34 -4.88
CA ASP A 558 -1.26 -0.99 -4.57
C ASP A 558 -1.52 -0.75 -3.08
N TRP A 559 -0.49 -0.94 -2.27
CA TRP A 559 -0.58 -0.79 -0.82
C TRP A 559 -0.72 0.66 -0.35
N LYS A 560 -0.38 1.65 -1.20
CA LYS A 560 -0.54 3.07 -0.87
C LYS A 560 -2.02 3.47 -1.01
N ASN A 561 -2.70 2.91 -2.00
CA ASN A 561 -4.09 3.20 -2.31
C ASN A 561 -5.09 2.14 -1.84
N PHE A 562 -4.60 1.00 -1.34
CA PHE A 562 -5.40 -0.13 -0.84
C PHE A 562 -6.24 -0.80 -1.93
N ILE A 563 -5.70 -0.88 -3.15
CA ILE A 563 -6.39 -1.41 -4.33
C ILE A 563 -5.75 -2.73 -4.76
N LEU A 564 -6.57 -3.72 -5.11
CA LEU A 564 -6.12 -4.94 -5.77
C LEU A 564 -5.87 -4.65 -7.26
N LEU A 565 -4.63 -4.85 -7.71
CA LEU A 565 -4.22 -4.67 -9.10
C LEU A 565 -4.38 -5.97 -9.90
N ALA A 566 -4.00 -7.10 -9.32
CA ALA A 566 -4.10 -8.40 -9.97
C ALA A 566 -4.36 -9.54 -8.97
N ASN A 567 -5.13 -10.53 -9.39
CA ASN A 567 -5.30 -11.82 -8.73
C ASN A 567 -4.92 -12.90 -9.73
N PHE A 568 -3.82 -13.59 -9.46
CA PHE A 568 -3.42 -14.76 -10.21
C PHE A 568 -3.89 -16.00 -9.45
N ASN A 569 -4.70 -16.81 -10.10
CA ASN A 569 -5.21 -18.07 -9.60
C ASN A 569 -4.64 -19.23 -10.44
N ALA A 570 -4.70 -20.45 -9.89
CA ALA A 570 -4.29 -21.66 -10.61
C ALA A 570 -2.82 -21.71 -11.09
N ILE A 571 -1.93 -20.88 -10.53
CA ILE A 571 -0.49 -21.01 -10.74
C ILE A 571 -0.04 -22.39 -10.24
N HIS A 572 -0.52 -22.79 -9.07
CA HIS A 572 -0.27 -24.10 -8.48
C HIS A 572 -1.57 -24.90 -8.35
N PHE A 573 -1.46 -26.23 -8.41
CA PHE A 573 -2.60 -27.13 -8.23
C PHE A 573 -2.97 -27.32 -6.76
N ASN A 574 -2.07 -26.90 -5.85
CA ASN A 574 -2.26 -26.95 -4.40
C ASN A 574 -1.87 -25.61 -3.76
N ASN A 575 -2.00 -25.51 -2.44
CA ASN A 575 -1.68 -24.30 -1.69
C ASN A 575 -0.19 -23.92 -1.82
N ILE A 576 0.05 -22.63 -2.01
CA ILE A 576 1.38 -22.02 -2.03
C ILE A 576 1.78 -21.76 -0.57
N ASN A 577 2.90 -22.35 -0.16
CA ASN A 577 3.41 -22.26 1.22
C ASN A 577 4.38 -21.12 1.41
N CYS A 578 5.17 -20.82 0.37
CA CYS A 578 6.24 -19.86 0.44
C CYS A 578 6.39 -19.12 -0.88
N LEU A 579 6.82 -17.86 -0.78
CA LEU A 579 7.02 -16.98 -1.91
C LEU A 579 8.22 -16.08 -1.65
N GLN A 580 9.08 -15.92 -2.66
CA GLN A 580 10.21 -15.00 -2.66
C GLN A 580 10.18 -14.16 -3.94
N ILE A 581 10.71 -12.94 -3.85
CA ILE A 581 10.83 -12.02 -4.99
C ILE A 581 12.29 -11.95 -5.41
N LYS A 582 12.58 -12.35 -6.65
CA LYS A 582 13.84 -12.01 -7.32
C LYS A 582 13.63 -10.69 -8.04
N LYS A 583 14.43 -9.69 -7.71
CA LYS A 583 14.25 -8.33 -8.24
C LYS A 583 14.53 -8.28 -9.75
N PRO A 584 13.86 -7.38 -10.49
CA PRO A 584 12.83 -6.46 -10.02
C PRO A 584 11.43 -7.11 -9.89
N SER A 585 11.05 -7.99 -10.84
CA SER A 585 9.66 -8.38 -11.07
C SER A 585 9.42 -9.90 -11.17
N ILE A 586 10.31 -10.75 -10.65
CA ILE A 586 10.18 -12.21 -10.71
C ILE A 586 9.65 -12.74 -9.37
N ILE A 587 8.55 -13.50 -9.44
CA ILE A 587 8.01 -14.29 -8.34
C ILE A 587 8.57 -15.71 -8.40
N ILE A 588 9.03 -16.21 -7.26
CA ILE A 588 9.34 -17.62 -7.05
C ILE A 588 8.40 -18.17 -5.98
N SER A 589 7.53 -19.11 -6.33
CA SER A 589 6.53 -19.71 -5.43
C SER A 589 6.78 -21.21 -5.26
N GLY A 590 6.62 -21.71 -4.03
CA GLY A 590 6.73 -23.12 -3.68
C GLY A 590 5.42 -23.64 -3.08
N SER A 591 5.00 -24.84 -3.49
CA SER A 591 3.66 -25.38 -3.22
C SER A 591 3.69 -26.82 -2.69
N TYR A 592 2.57 -27.22 -2.07
CA TYR A 592 2.26 -28.60 -1.70
C TYR A 592 2.09 -29.56 -2.88
N ASP A 593 1.99 -29.05 -4.12
CA ASP A 593 2.04 -29.89 -5.32
C ASP A 593 3.46 -30.41 -5.63
N GLY A 594 4.47 -30.02 -4.84
CA GLY A 594 5.85 -30.43 -5.00
C GLY A 594 6.60 -29.69 -6.10
N THR A 595 6.07 -28.55 -6.55
CA THR A 595 6.71 -27.72 -7.58
C THR A 595 7.17 -26.38 -7.02
N ILE A 596 8.24 -25.86 -7.62
CA ILE A 596 8.64 -24.45 -7.53
C ILE A 596 8.40 -23.82 -8.88
N LYS A 597 7.63 -22.74 -8.92
CA LYS A 597 7.35 -21.96 -10.13
C LYS A 597 8.09 -20.65 -10.11
N ILE A 598 8.66 -20.27 -11.25
CA ILE A 598 9.32 -18.99 -11.48
C ILE A 598 8.51 -18.23 -12.53
N SER A 599 7.91 -17.11 -12.15
CA SER A 599 7.02 -16.34 -13.02
C SER A 599 7.44 -14.87 -13.06
N GLU A 600 7.55 -14.29 -14.25
CA GLU A 600 7.84 -12.86 -14.45
C GLU A 600 6.53 -12.09 -14.55
N ILE A 601 6.44 -10.97 -13.81
CA ILE A 601 5.30 -10.07 -13.89
C ILE A 601 5.66 -8.87 -14.77
N THR A 602 4.76 -8.57 -15.69
CA THR A 602 4.88 -7.44 -16.60
C THR A 602 3.63 -6.58 -16.56
N ASP A 603 3.80 -5.28 -16.77
CA ASP A 603 2.73 -4.34 -17.07
C ASP A 603 2.38 -4.44 -18.57
N ILE A 604 1.09 -4.55 -18.92
CA ILE A 604 0.59 -4.63 -20.31
C ILE A 604 -0.13 -3.36 -20.71
#